data_AF-A0A2K5RG46-F1
#
_entry.id   AF-A0A2K5RG46-F1
#
_cell.length_a   1.000
_cell.length_b   1.000
_cell.length_c   1.000
_cell.angle_alpha   90.00
_cell.angle_beta   90.00
_cell.angle_gamma   90.00
#
_symmetry.space_group_name_H-M   'P 1'
#
loop_
_entity.id
_entity.type
_entity.pdbx_description
1 polymer ?
#
loop_
_entity_poly.entity_id
_entity_poly.type
_entity_poly.pdbx_seq_one_letter_code
_entity_poly.pdbx_strand_id
1 'polypeptide(L)'
;MAHYQMVSVSEQHNGKAIFTYFTGSKDARGKSWCPNCVQAEPVVGEGLKHVSEGCVFIYCHVTDKPYWKDPNNDFRKNLKVTAVPTLLKYETNECLQANLVEMLFSED
;
A
#
# COMPACT_ATOMS: atom_id res chain seq x y z
N MET A 1 -11.49 -8.99 2.57
CA MET A 1 -12.09 -7.66 2.27
C MET A 1 -11.19 -6.74 1.44
N ALA A 2 -9.97 -6.43 1.89
CA ALA A 2 -9.06 -5.49 1.18
C ALA A 2 -8.76 -5.88 -0.28
N HIS A 3 -8.57 -7.17 -0.55
CA HIS A 3 -8.35 -7.67 -1.92
C HIS A 3 -9.49 -7.31 -2.88
N TYR A 4 -10.75 -7.55 -2.50
CA TYR A 4 -11.91 -7.22 -3.34
C TYR A 4 -12.01 -5.73 -3.62
N GLN A 5 -11.66 -4.89 -2.65
CA GLN A 5 -11.66 -3.44 -2.84
C GLN A 5 -10.56 -2.98 -3.79
N MET A 6 -9.37 -3.61 -3.75
CA MET A 6 -8.32 -3.35 -4.74
C MET A 6 -8.75 -3.78 -6.14
N VAL A 7 -9.40 -4.94 -6.27
CA VAL A 7 -9.96 -5.41 -7.55
C VAL A 7 -11.00 -4.42 -8.09
N SER A 8 -11.96 -3.98 -7.27
CA SER A 8 -12.99 -3.03 -7.72
C SER A 8 -12.41 -1.68 -8.12
N VAL A 9 -11.41 -1.18 -7.37
CA VAL A 9 -10.68 0.06 -7.74
C VAL A 9 -9.93 -0.13 -9.06
N SER A 10 -9.34 -1.31 -9.28
CA SER A 10 -8.67 -1.63 -10.54
C SER A 10 -9.61 -1.62 -11.74
N GLU A 11 -10.82 -2.14 -11.59
CA GLU A 11 -11.82 -2.16 -12.66
C GLU A 11 -12.33 -0.74 -12.97
N GLN A 12 -12.58 0.08 -11.94
CA GLN A 12 -13.03 1.47 -12.07
C GLN A 12 -11.98 2.39 -12.71
N HIS A 13 -10.70 2.07 -12.51
CA HIS A 13 -9.57 2.84 -12.99
C HIS A 13 -8.73 2.08 -14.01
N ASN A 14 -9.40 1.29 -14.87
CA ASN A 14 -8.73 0.53 -15.92
C ASN A 14 -7.83 1.42 -16.79
N GLY A 15 -6.61 0.95 -17.06
CA GLY A 15 -5.59 1.70 -17.82
C GLY A 15 -4.80 2.72 -16.99
N LYS A 16 -5.07 2.88 -15.69
CA LYS A 16 -4.26 3.72 -14.79
C LYS A 16 -3.30 2.88 -13.95
N ALA A 17 -2.13 3.43 -13.65
CA ALA A 17 -1.23 2.84 -12.66
C ALA A 17 -1.85 2.97 -11.27
N ILE A 18 -1.89 1.87 -10.50
CA ILE A 18 -2.46 1.84 -9.15
C ILE A 18 -1.34 1.52 -8.17
N PHE A 19 -1.14 2.38 -7.19
CA PHE A 19 -0.16 2.19 -6.12
C PHE A 19 -0.89 2.02 -4.80
N THR A 20 -0.59 0.96 -4.06
CA THR A 20 -1.19 0.67 -2.75
C THR A 20 -0.12 0.75 -1.67
N TYR A 21 -0.32 1.64 -0.70
CA TYR A 21 0.51 1.77 0.48
C TYR A 21 -0.14 1.05 1.66
N PHE A 22 0.43 -0.08 2.06
CA PHE A 22 0.03 -0.85 3.23
C PHE A 22 0.75 -0.34 4.48
N THR A 23 -0.04 0.06 5.48
CA THR A 23 0.45 0.65 6.72
C THR A 23 -0.36 0.19 7.93
N GLY A 24 0.24 0.20 9.12
CA GLY A 24 -0.46 -0.14 10.36
C GLY A 24 -1.59 0.86 10.64
N SER A 25 -2.73 0.40 11.17
CA SER A 25 -3.82 1.28 11.60
C SER A 25 -3.36 2.34 12.61
N LYS A 26 -4.05 3.48 12.57
CA LYS A 26 -3.79 4.63 13.44
C LYS A 26 -4.72 4.58 14.66
N ASP A 27 -4.21 5.00 15.81
CA ASP A 27 -5.02 5.24 17.01
C ASP A 27 -5.86 6.53 16.86
N ALA A 28 -6.66 6.87 17.88
CA ALA A 28 -7.48 8.08 17.89
C ALA A 28 -6.67 9.39 17.79
N ARG A 29 -5.35 9.35 17.97
CA ARG A 29 -4.43 10.49 17.83
C ARG A 29 -3.74 10.49 16.46
N GLY A 30 -4.13 9.59 15.56
CA GLY A 30 -3.53 9.48 14.23
C GLY A 30 -2.19 8.76 14.21
N LYS A 31 -1.75 8.11 15.30
CA LYS A 31 -0.44 7.44 15.35
C LYS A 31 -0.57 5.96 15.02
N SER A 32 0.22 5.50 14.05
CA SER A 32 0.28 4.07 13.73
C SER A 32 0.92 3.25 14.86
N TRP A 33 0.43 2.03 15.08
CA TRP A 33 1.07 1.09 16.01
C TRP A 33 2.45 0.61 15.53
N CYS A 34 2.78 0.84 14.26
CA CYS A 34 4.05 0.45 13.66
C CYS A 34 5.02 1.65 13.58
N PRO A 35 6.15 1.64 14.30
CA PRO A 35 7.14 2.72 14.25
C PRO A 35 7.68 3.00 12.85
N ASN A 36 7.96 1.94 12.07
CA ASN A 36 8.44 2.08 10.69
C ASN A 36 7.38 2.74 9.79
N CYS A 37 6.08 2.49 10.02
CA CYS A 37 5.01 3.16 9.29
C CYS A 37 4.96 4.66 9.61
N VAL A 38 5.14 5.04 10.88
CA VAL A 38 5.21 6.46 11.29
C VAL A 38 6.38 7.18 10.61
N GLN A 39 7.54 6.51 10.49
CA GLN A 39 8.72 7.08 9.82
C GLN A 39 8.58 7.14 8.29
N ALA A 40 7.93 6.15 7.68
CA ALA A 40 7.79 6.08 6.22
C ALA A 40 6.70 6.99 5.67
N GLU A 41 5.66 7.29 6.45
CA GLU A 41 4.53 8.11 6.02
C GLU A 41 4.94 9.48 5.42
N PRO A 42 5.81 10.30 6.05
CA PRO A 42 6.26 11.56 5.44
C PRO A 42 7.05 11.32 4.14
N VAL A 43 7.86 10.26 4.06
CA VAL A 43 8.63 9.93 2.84
C VAL A 43 7.71 9.58 1.68
N VAL A 44 6.69 8.75 1.93
CA VAL A 44 5.66 8.42 0.93
C VAL A 44 4.87 9.67 0.54
N GLY A 45 4.50 10.51 1.50
CA GLY A 45 3.80 11.77 1.24
C GLY A 45 4.60 12.74 0.37
N GLU A 46 5.91 12.84 0.56
CA GLU A 46 6.79 13.61 -0.31
C GLU A 46 6.89 12.99 -1.71
N GLY A 47 7.08 11.67 -1.82
CA GLY A 47 7.12 10.96 -3.10
C GLY A 47 5.85 11.16 -3.94
N LEU A 48 4.67 11.23 -3.29
CA LEU A 48 3.40 11.48 -3.97
C LEU A 48 3.33 12.82 -4.69
N LYS A 49 4.13 13.81 -4.31
CA LYS A 49 4.19 15.11 -4.99
C LYS A 49 4.85 15.02 -6.38
N HIS A 50 5.59 13.95 -6.63
CA HIS A 50 6.33 13.73 -7.88
C HIS A 50 5.60 12.81 -8.85
N VAL A 51 4.42 12.29 -8.47
CA VAL A 51 3.71 11.31 -9.29
C VAL A 51 2.98 11.99 -10.43
N SER A 52 3.11 11.43 -11.64
CA SER A 52 2.43 11.90 -12.83
C SER A 52 0.91 11.88 -12.66
N GLU A 53 0.25 12.85 -13.29
CA GLU A 53 -1.21 12.88 -13.38
C GLU A 53 -1.71 11.59 -14.04
N GLY A 54 -2.71 10.94 -13.45
CA GLY A 54 -3.33 9.74 -14.02
C GLY A 54 -3.06 8.44 -13.26
N CYS A 55 -2.28 8.44 -12.18
CA CYS A 55 -2.22 7.31 -11.26
C CYS A 55 -3.37 7.30 -10.25
N VAL A 56 -3.57 6.16 -9.57
CA VAL A 56 -4.45 6.01 -8.41
C VAL A 56 -3.58 5.59 -7.23
N PHE A 57 -3.71 6.30 -6.11
CA PHE A 57 -3.04 5.95 -4.88
C PHE A 57 -4.03 5.47 -3.82
N ILE A 58 -3.82 4.25 -3.31
CA ILE A 58 -4.63 3.60 -2.28
C ILE A 58 -3.83 3.61 -0.97
N TYR A 59 -4.34 4.32 0.03
CA TYR A 59 -3.81 4.28 1.40
C TYR A 59 -4.53 3.19 2.19
N CYS A 60 -3.87 2.06 2.42
CA CYS A 60 -4.47 0.85 2.98
C CYS A 60 -4.00 0.55 4.41
N HIS A 61 -4.93 0.57 5.37
CA HIS A 61 -4.64 0.18 6.74
C HIS A 61 -4.76 -1.33 6.94
N VAL A 62 -3.69 -2.00 7.39
CA VAL A 62 -3.67 -3.45 7.65
C VAL A 62 -4.32 -3.86 8.98
N THR A 63 -5.25 -3.05 9.47
CA THR A 63 -5.90 -3.14 10.79
C THR A 63 -4.89 -3.13 11.95
N ASP A 64 -5.18 -3.82 13.05
CA ASP A 64 -4.42 -3.79 14.29
C ASP A 64 -3.22 -4.75 14.29
N LYS A 65 -2.31 -4.55 15.27
CA LYS A 65 -1.09 -5.34 15.39
C LYS A 65 -1.34 -6.84 15.62
N PRO A 66 -2.31 -7.27 16.45
CA PRO A 66 -2.65 -8.68 16.60
C PRO A 66 -3.10 -9.34 15.28
N TYR A 67 -4.02 -8.72 14.55
CA TYR A 67 -4.47 -9.24 13.26
C TYR A 67 -3.32 -9.32 12.25
N TRP A 68 -2.47 -8.30 12.18
CA TRP A 68 -1.32 -8.28 11.27
C TRP A 68 -0.32 -9.42 11.54
N LYS A 69 -0.16 -9.81 12.80
CA LYS A 69 0.74 -10.90 13.21
C LYS A 69 0.23 -12.28 12.82
N ASP A 70 -1.07 -12.46 12.60
CA ASP A 70 -1.61 -13.73 12.15
C ASP A 70 -1.09 -14.04 10.73
N PRO A 71 -0.33 -15.14 10.52
CA PRO A 71 0.12 -15.54 9.20
C PRO A 71 -1.04 -15.84 8.23
N ASN A 72 -2.23 -16.10 8.76
CA ASN A 72 -3.41 -16.46 8.00
C ASN A 72 -4.29 -15.27 7.59
N ASN A 73 -3.89 -14.03 7.90
CA ASN A 73 -4.69 -12.87 7.57
C ASN A 73 -4.82 -12.65 6.05
N ASP A 74 -5.88 -11.92 5.65
CA ASP A 74 -6.22 -11.68 4.24
C ASP A 74 -5.08 -11.04 3.43
N PHE A 75 -4.30 -10.14 4.03
CA PHE A 75 -3.21 -9.45 3.35
C PHE A 75 -2.07 -10.41 3.00
N ARG A 76 -1.72 -11.31 3.91
CA ARG A 76 -0.68 -12.33 3.68
C ARG A 76 -1.14 -13.39 2.70
N LYS A 77 -2.39 -13.87 2.82
CA LYS A 77 -2.91 -14.94 1.97
C LYS A 77 -3.20 -14.50 0.55
N ASN A 78 -3.95 -13.41 0.39
CA ASN A 78 -4.53 -13.01 -0.89
C ASN A 78 -3.65 -11.97 -1.60
N LEU A 79 -2.99 -11.09 -0.85
CA LEU A 79 -2.18 -10.00 -1.41
C LEU A 79 -0.67 -10.22 -1.28
N LYS A 80 -0.24 -11.30 -0.61
CA LYS A 80 1.17 -11.65 -0.35
C LYS A 80 2.00 -10.53 0.31
N VAL A 81 1.34 -9.61 1.02
CA VAL A 81 2.02 -8.55 1.77
C VAL A 81 2.57 -9.15 3.07
N THR A 82 3.89 -9.24 3.17
CA THR A 82 4.56 -9.91 4.31
C THR A 82 5.06 -8.95 5.38
N ALA A 83 5.21 -7.67 5.05
CA ALA A 83 5.71 -6.61 5.92
C ALA A 83 4.87 -5.32 5.80
N VAL A 84 4.96 -4.44 6.81
CA VAL A 84 4.51 -3.05 6.72
C VAL A 84 5.60 -2.14 7.30
N PRO A 85 5.83 -0.94 6.75
CA PRO A 85 5.15 -0.37 5.59
C PRO A 85 5.52 -1.08 4.28
N THR A 86 4.61 -1.12 3.30
CA THR A 86 4.89 -1.65 1.96
C THR A 86 4.15 -0.82 0.92
N LEU A 87 4.86 -0.37 -0.11
CA LEU A 87 4.27 0.26 -1.29
C LEU A 87 4.31 -0.75 -2.44
N LEU A 88 3.17 -1.01 -3.06
CA LEU A 88 3.02 -2.00 -4.12
C LEU A 88 2.32 -1.35 -5.33
N LYS A 89 2.88 -1.52 -6.52
CA LYS A 89 2.18 -1.22 -7.77
C LYS A 89 1.28 -2.41 -8.10
N TYR A 90 -0.02 -2.19 -8.17
CA TYR A 90 -1.00 -3.21 -8.52
C TYR A 90 -1.07 -3.33 -10.04
N GLU A 91 -0.57 -4.44 -10.56
CA GLU A 91 -0.66 -4.77 -11.98
C GLU A 91 -1.68 -5.89 -12.16
N THR A 92 -2.59 -5.75 -13.14
CA THR A 92 -3.66 -6.70 -13.42
C THR A 92 -3.14 -8.06 -13.89
N ASN A 93 -1.86 -8.16 -14.23
CA ASN A 93 -1.15 -9.40 -14.54
C ASN A 93 0.12 -9.51 -13.70
N GLU A 94 0.01 -10.24 -12.59
CA GLU A 94 1.09 -10.64 -11.66
C GLU A 94 1.59 -9.56 -10.69
N CYS A 95 1.40 -9.82 -9.39
CA CYS A 95 1.98 -9.04 -8.30
C CYS A 95 3.52 -9.01 -8.41
N LEU A 96 4.09 -7.92 -8.91
CA LEU A 96 5.53 -7.73 -8.95
C LEU A 96 6.04 -6.88 -7.78
N GLN A 97 6.86 -7.56 -6.97
CA GLN A 97 8.02 -7.08 -6.20
C GLN A 97 7.91 -5.71 -5.49
N ALA A 98 7.82 -5.77 -4.16
CA ALA A 98 8.03 -4.64 -3.27
C ALA A 98 9.50 -4.19 -3.31
N ASN A 99 9.83 -3.15 -4.09
CA ASN A 99 11.09 -2.42 -3.96
C ASN A 99 10.92 -0.91 -4.16
N LEU A 100 11.47 -0.17 -3.20
CA LEU A 100 11.80 1.26 -3.10
C LEU A 100 10.78 2.31 -3.59
N VAL A 101 10.25 3.07 -2.62
CA VAL A 101 9.42 4.27 -2.77
C VAL A 101 10.07 5.34 -3.66
N GLU A 102 11.39 5.43 -3.72
CA GLU A 102 12.09 6.39 -4.58
C GLU A 102 12.20 5.91 -6.04
N MET A 103 12.26 4.60 -6.28
CA MET A 103 12.32 4.04 -7.63
C MET A 103 10.94 3.93 -8.28
N LEU A 104 9.87 3.80 -7.49
CA LEU A 104 8.49 3.67 -7.98
C LEU A 104 7.91 4.98 -8.54
N PHE A 105 8.50 6.13 -8.20
CA PHE A 105 8.01 7.45 -8.60
C PHE A 105 9.00 8.24 -9.46
N SER A 106 10.10 7.62 -9.87
CA SER A 106 11.05 8.20 -10.82
C SER A 106 10.88 7.48 -12.15
N GLU A 107 10.10 8.07 -13.06
CA GLU A 107 10.19 7.78 -14.49
C GLU A 107 10.83 9.00 -15.17
N ASP A 108 12.16 8.91 -15.32
CA ASP A 108 12.95 9.35 -16.49
C ASP A 108 14.12 8.37 -16.66
#